data_AF-A0A0H3DIN6-F1
#
_entry.id   AF-A0A0H3DIN6-F1
#
_cell.length_a   1.000
_cell.length_b   1.000
_cell.length_c   1.000
_cell.angle_alpha   90.00
_cell.angle_beta   90.00
_cell.angle_gamma   90.00
#
_symmetry.space_group_name_H-M   'P 1'
#
loop_
_entity.id
_entity.type
_entity.pdbx_description
1 polymer ?
#
loop_
_entity_poly.entity_id
_entity_poly.type
_entity_poly.pdbx_seq_one_letter_code
_entity_poly.pdbx_strand_id
1 'polypeptide(L)'
;MSLAERIRIADRIRQPGTSLRMIAAELGRPVSTISRELDRNQQPDGTYQPHAAHGLAAARRARPKVSKLVADPALRAIIQDGLDARWSPQQITCRLRRDHPDHPEWHVSCETLYQALYVQARGGLRREVAGWLRSGRVQRRPTCGRISGGRGWPPRW
;
A
#
# COMPACT_ATOMS: atom_id res chain seq x y z
N MET A 1 0.97 -16.18 -11.42
CA MET A 1 1.06 -17.58 -10.94
C MET A 1 0.41 -17.69 -9.57
N SER A 2 -0.62 -18.51 -9.44
CA SER A 2 -1.39 -18.74 -8.21
C SER A 2 -0.61 -19.61 -7.20
N LEU A 3 -1.11 -19.73 -5.97
CA LEU A 3 -0.54 -20.66 -4.99
C LEU A 3 -0.71 -22.12 -5.41
N ALA A 4 -1.87 -22.49 -5.96
CA ALA A 4 -2.13 -23.85 -6.44
C ALA A 4 -1.17 -24.27 -7.56
N GLU A 5 -0.92 -23.38 -8.54
CA GLU A 5 0.07 -23.60 -9.60
C GLU A 5 1.49 -23.81 -9.00
N ARG A 6 1.85 -23.04 -7.97
CA ARG A 6 3.15 -23.16 -7.27
C ARG A 6 3.30 -24.51 -6.56
N ILE A 7 2.26 -24.95 -5.86
CA ILE A 7 2.24 -26.26 -5.17
C ILE A 7 2.41 -27.38 -6.20
N ARG A 8 1.66 -27.31 -7.31
CA ARG A 8 1.75 -28.31 -8.39
C ARG A 8 3.15 -28.39 -9.00
N ILE A 9 3.83 -27.25 -9.20
CA ILE A 9 5.22 -27.23 -9.66
C ILE A 9 6.14 -27.94 -8.66
N ALA A 10 5.97 -27.69 -7.36
CA ALA A 10 6.78 -28.32 -6.32
C ALA A 10 6.61 -29.85 -6.28
N ASP A 11 5.37 -30.33 -6.40
CA ASP A 11 5.07 -31.77 -6.43
C ASP A 11 5.66 -32.46 -7.65
N ARG A 12 5.61 -31.81 -8.82
CA ARG A 12 6.06 -32.38 -10.08
C ARG A 12 7.58 -32.41 -10.22
N ILE A 13 8.30 -31.43 -9.68
CA ILE A 13 9.77 -31.42 -9.70
C ILE A 13 10.38 -32.56 -8.88
N ARG A 14 9.69 -33.05 -7.85
CA ARG A 14 10.14 -34.18 -7.02
C ARG A 14 9.99 -35.53 -7.72
N GLN A 15 9.21 -35.60 -8.80
CA GLN A 15 8.94 -36.85 -9.51
C GLN A 15 10.01 -37.12 -10.56
N PRO A 16 10.63 -38.31 -10.58
CA PRO A 16 11.68 -38.64 -11.54
C PRO A 16 11.14 -38.59 -12.98
N GLY A 17 11.98 -38.14 -13.92
CA GLY A 17 11.65 -38.01 -15.34
C GLY A 17 10.82 -36.78 -15.70
N THR A 18 10.48 -35.92 -14.72
CA THR A 18 9.65 -34.73 -15.00
C THR A 18 10.46 -33.60 -15.62
N SER A 19 10.09 -33.16 -16.82
CA SER A 19 10.70 -32.00 -17.48
C SER A 19 9.86 -30.73 -17.28
N LEU A 20 10.51 -29.56 -17.31
CA LEU A 20 9.81 -28.26 -17.23
C LEU A 20 8.75 -28.10 -18.35
N ARG A 21 8.95 -28.71 -19.52
CA ARG A 21 7.98 -28.71 -20.63
C ARG A 21 6.70 -29.45 -20.26
N MET A 22 6.80 -30.57 -19.56
CA MET A 22 5.61 -31.32 -19.12
C MET A 22 4.82 -30.55 -18.07
N ILE A 23 5.50 -29.95 -17.08
CA ILE A 23 4.85 -29.14 -16.05
C ILE A 23 4.15 -27.92 -16.69
N ALA A 24 4.80 -27.29 -17.67
CA ALA A 24 4.26 -26.18 -18.44
C ALA A 24 2.99 -26.55 -19.21
N ALA A 25 3.00 -27.69 -19.91
CA ALA A 25 1.84 -28.21 -20.62
C ALA A 25 0.69 -28.54 -19.66
N GLU A 26 0.97 -29.20 -18.53
CA GLU A 26 -0.02 -29.56 -17.51
C GLU A 26 -0.71 -28.33 -16.90
N LEU A 27 0.02 -27.24 -16.70
CA LEU A 27 -0.50 -25.99 -16.13
C LEU A 27 -1.07 -25.02 -17.17
N GLY A 28 -0.95 -25.32 -18.47
CA GLY A 28 -1.30 -24.38 -19.53
C GLY A 28 -0.48 -23.07 -19.45
N ARG A 29 0.80 -23.16 -19.06
CA ARG A 29 1.70 -22.01 -18.89
C ARG A 29 2.91 -22.10 -19.83
N PRO A 30 3.48 -20.97 -20.28
CA PRO A 30 4.76 -20.99 -20.97
C PRO A 30 5.87 -21.57 -20.09
N VAL A 31 6.75 -22.39 -20.67
CA VAL A 31 7.92 -22.97 -19.99
C VAL A 31 8.79 -21.90 -19.33
N SER A 32 8.94 -20.76 -20.01
CA SER A 32 9.71 -19.61 -19.51
C SER A 32 9.10 -18.95 -18.26
N THR A 33 7.81 -19.15 -18.00
CA THR A 33 7.18 -18.71 -16.74
C THR A 33 7.61 -19.59 -15.59
N ILE A 34 7.67 -20.91 -15.80
CA ILE A 34 8.08 -21.88 -14.79
C ILE A 34 9.58 -21.75 -14.50
N SER A 35 10.44 -21.70 -15.53
CA SER A 35 11.89 -21.52 -15.31
C SER A 35 12.16 -20.22 -14.54
N ARG A 36 11.66 -19.07 -15.00
CA ARG A 36 11.86 -17.80 -14.28
C ARG A 36 11.32 -17.80 -12.87
N GLU A 37 10.30 -18.60 -12.57
CA GLU A 37 9.76 -18.73 -11.23
C GLU A 37 10.70 -19.54 -10.33
N LEU A 38 11.22 -20.65 -10.83
CA LEU A 38 12.19 -21.50 -10.15
C LEU A 38 13.51 -20.76 -9.95
N ASP A 39 14.06 -20.17 -11.00
CA ASP A 39 15.32 -19.40 -10.96
C ASP A 39 15.27 -18.26 -9.92
N ARG A 40 14.09 -17.68 -9.69
CA ARG A 40 13.91 -16.56 -8.76
C ARG A 40 13.66 -16.99 -7.31
N ASN A 41 13.13 -18.19 -7.08
CA ASN A 41 12.60 -18.58 -5.76
C ASN A 41 13.09 -19.96 -5.27
N GLN A 42 13.97 -20.64 -6.01
CA GLN A 42 14.71 -21.79 -5.50
C GLN A 42 15.79 -21.34 -4.52
N GLN A 43 16.03 -22.16 -3.51
CA GLN A 43 17.12 -22.00 -2.57
C GLN A 43 18.45 -22.49 -3.19
N PRO A 44 19.61 -22.08 -2.64
CA PRO A 44 20.92 -22.53 -3.14
C PRO A 44 21.12 -24.05 -3.12
N ASP A 45 20.39 -24.75 -2.25
CA ASP A 45 20.36 -26.21 -2.15
C ASP A 45 19.45 -26.88 -3.23
N GLY A 46 18.84 -26.09 -4.12
CA GLY A 46 17.93 -26.55 -5.17
C GLY A 46 16.50 -26.79 -4.70
N THR A 47 16.18 -26.59 -3.41
CA THR A 47 14.83 -26.80 -2.90
C THR A 47 13.88 -25.67 -3.33
N TYR A 48 12.63 -26.02 -3.64
CA TYR A 48 11.59 -25.06 -4.01
C TYR A 48 10.44 -25.08 -3.00
N GLN A 49 10.18 -23.93 -2.36
CA GLN A 49 9.14 -23.78 -1.34
C GLN A 49 7.98 -22.90 -1.86
N PRO A 50 6.81 -23.50 -2.19
CA PRO A 50 5.75 -22.79 -2.90
C PRO A 50 5.08 -21.67 -2.08
N HIS A 51 4.89 -21.88 -0.78
CA HIS A 51 4.30 -20.88 0.12
C HIS A 51 5.20 -19.66 0.30
N ALA A 52 6.50 -19.88 0.55
CA ALA A 52 7.49 -18.81 0.66
C ALA A 52 7.56 -18.00 -0.64
N ALA A 53 7.66 -18.68 -1.78
CA ALA A 53 7.68 -18.05 -3.09
C ALA A 53 6.41 -17.19 -3.33
N HIS A 54 5.23 -17.69 -2.94
CA HIS A 54 3.97 -16.96 -3.08
C HIS A 54 3.94 -15.68 -2.24
N GLY A 55 4.37 -15.78 -0.97
CA GLY A 55 4.52 -14.63 -0.08
C GLY A 55 5.51 -13.59 -0.61
N LEU A 56 6.68 -14.02 -1.09
CA LEU A 56 7.66 -13.14 -1.72
C LEU A 56 7.10 -12.46 -2.97
N ALA A 57 6.32 -13.17 -3.79
CA ALA A 57 5.66 -12.57 -4.95
C ALA A 57 4.59 -11.53 -4.57
N ALA A 58 3.90 -11.71 -3.43
CA ALA A 58 2.99 -10.71 -2.89
C ALA A 58 3.75 -9.48 -2.34
N ALA A 59 4.83 -9.71 -1.59
CA ALA A 59 5.68 -8.65 -1.06
C ALA A 59 6.29 -7.79 -2.18
N ARG A 60 6.81 -8.41 -3.25
CA ARG A 60 7.33 -7.69 -4.43
C ARG A 60 6.25 -6.87 -5.14
N ARG A 61 5.01 -7.37 -5.17
CA ARG A 61 3.85 -6.66 -5.76
C ARG A 61 3.38 -5.48 -4.92
N ALA A 62 3.63 -5.49 -3.61
CA ALA A 62 3.09 -4.50 -2.68
C ALA A 62 3.53 -3.05 -2.98
N ARG A 63 4.61 -2.84 -3.76
CA ARG A 63 5.20 -1.54 -4.15
C ARG A 63 4.89 -0.42 -3.14
N PRO A 64 5.33 -0.57 -1.88
CA PRO A 64 4.98 0.40 -0.85
C PRO A 64 5.68 1.72 -1.18
N LYS A 65 4.89 2.79 -1.42
CA LYS A 65 5.43 4.14 -1.46
C LYS A 65 5.71 4.59 -0.04
N VAL A 66 6.96 4.98 0.24
CA VAL A 66 7.30 5.67 1.50
C VAL A 66 6.46 6.94 1.54
N SER A 67 5.70 7.14 2.62
CA SER A 67 4.90 8.36 2.77
C SER A 67 5.83 9.55 3.00
N LYS A 68 5.41 10.75 2.56
CA LYS A 68 6.19 11.99 2.76
C LYS A 68 6.61 12.20 4.23
N LEU A 69 5.74 11.81 5.16
CA LEU A 69 5.96 11.95 6.60
C LEU A 69 7.00 10.97 7.18
N VAL A 70 7.24 9.86 6.50
CA VAL A 70 8.32 8.92 6.86
C VAL A 70 9.63 9.36 6.22
N ALA A 71 9.57 9.89 5.00
CA ALA A 71 10.73 10.35 4.26
C ALA A 71 11.34 11.64 4.81
N ASP A 72 10.52 12.56 5.36
CA ASP A 72 10.96 13.87 5.85
C ASP A 72 10.71 14.02 7.37
N PRO A 73 11.76 13.89 8.21
CA PRO A 73 11.66 14.07 9.66
C PRO A 73 11.30 15.49 10.11
N ALA A 74 11.69 16.53 9.35
CA ALA A 74 11.43 17.92 9.72
C ALA A 74 9.94 18.25 9.53
N LEU A 75 9.36 17.84 8.40
CA LEU A 75 7.92 17.93 8.17
C LEU A 75 7.12 17.19 9.24
N ARG A 76 7.60 16.01 9.66
CA ARG A 76 6.97 15.23 10.73
C ARG A 76 7.00 15.97 12.07
N ALA A 77 8.09 16.63 12.42
CA ALA A 77 8.20 17.40 13.65
C ALA A 77 7.19 18.54 13.68
N ILE A 78 7.09 19.34 12.61
CA ILE A 78 6.13 20.46 12.52
C ILE A 78 4.68 19.97 12.68
N ILE A 79 4.36 18.83 12.05
CA ILE A 79 3.03 18.23 12.17
C ILE A 79 2.77 17.74 13.59
N GLN A 80 3.77 17.13 14.25
CA GLN A 80 3.67 16.69 15.64
C GLN A 80 3.46 17.88 16.57
N ASP A 81 4.21 18.97 16.42
CA ASP A 81 4.05 20.19 17.21
C ASP A 81 2.64 20.79 17.05
N GLY A 82 2.10 20.78 15.83
CA GLY A 82 0.72 21.21 15.57
C GLY A 82 -0.32 20.31 16.24
N LEU A 83 -0.08 18.99 16.29
CA LEU A 83 -0.96 18.05 16.98
C LEU A 83 -0.87 18.21 18.50
N ASP A 84 0.32 18.43 19.05
CA ASP A 84 0.55 18.70 20.48
C ASP A 84 -0.13 20.01 20.92
N ALA A 85 -0.17 21.00 20.02
CA ALA A 85 -0.95 22.23 20.17
C ALA A 85 -2.47 22.06 19.94
N ARG A 86 -2.95 20.81 19.79
CA ARG A 86 -4.36 20.43 19.57
C ARG A 86 -4.98 21.01 18.29
N TRP A 87 -4.18 21.26 17.27
CA TRP A 87 -4.71 21.68 15.97
C TRP A 87 -5.39 20.51 15.25
N SER A 88 -6.46 20.81 14.53
CA SER A 88 -7.09 19.83 13.65
C SER A 88 -6.20 19.55 12.44
N PRO A 89 -6.34 18.37 11.80
CA PRO A 89 -5.61 18.07 10.58
C PRO A 89 -5.77 19.13 9.47
N GLN A 90 -6.97 19.71 9.35
CA GLN A 90 -7.22 20.81 8.43
C GLN A 90 -6.40 22.06 8.80
N GLN A 91 -6.37 22.43 10.07
CA GLN A 91 -5.61 23.60 10.54
C GLN A 91 -4.11 23.43 10.28
N ILE A 92 -3.57 22.23 10.52
CA ILE A 92 -2.16 21.92 10.26
C ILE A 92 -1.84 22.08 8.77
N THR A 93 -2.67 21.54 7.87
CA THR A 93 -2.41 21.68 6.43
C THR A 93 -2.51 23.12 5.92
N CYS A 94 -3.44 23.92 6.45
CA CYS A 94 -3.55 25.33 6.12
C CYS A 94 -2.34 26.13 6.62
N ARG A 95 -1.89 25.85 7.86
CA ARG A 95 -0.68 26.45 8.44
C ARG A 95 0.56 26.10 7.63
N LEU A 96 0.77 24.84 7.27
CA LEU A 96 1.92 24.42 6.46
C LEU A 96 2.01 25.21 5.14
N ARG A 97 0.90 25.43 4.44
CA ARG A 97 0.88 26.21 3.20
C ARG A 97 1.17 27.69 3.40
N ARG A 98 0.73 28.25 4.53
CA ARG A 98 0.86 29.68 4.84
C ARG A 98 2.23 30.02 5.42
N ASP A 99 2.71 29.19 6.33
CA ASP A 99 3.93 29.44 7.09
C ASP A 99 5.17 28.95 6.32
N HIS A 100 5.01 28.03 5.34
CA HIS A 100 6.07 27.56 4.46
C HIS A 100 5.66 27.59 2.97
N PRO A 101 5.46 28.79 2.39
CA PRO A 101 5.08 28.92 0.98
C PRO A 101 6.17 28.44 0.02
N ASP A 102 7.44 28.57 0.40
CA ASP A 102 8.61 28.22 -0.43
C ASP A 102 8.94 26.71 -0.45
N HIS A 103 8.26 25.92 0.39
CA HIS A 103 8.46 24.47 0.51
C HIS A 103 7.20 23.69 0.09
N PRO A 104 6.89 23.60 -1.23
CA PRO A 104 5.72 22.87 -1.73
C PRO A 104 5.75 21.37 -1.39
N GLU A 105 6.92 20.79 -1.16
CA GLU A 105 7.11 19.42 -0.71
C GLU A 105 6.40 19.14 0.63
N TRP A 106 6.32 20.15 1.51
CA TRP A 106 5.68 20.11 2.84
C TRP A 106 4.16 20.29 2.79
N HIS A 107 3.60 20.65 1.63
CA HIS A 107 2.16 20.85 1.48
C HIS A 107 1.44 19.49 1.38
N VAL A 108 1.16 18.91 2.54
CA VAL A 108 0.38 17.66 2.66
C VAL A 108 -1.12 17.95 2.63
N SER A 109 -1.90 16.99 2.13
CA SER A 109 -3.36 17.06 2.17
C SER A 109 -3.90 16.64 3.53
N CYS A 110 -5.11 17.09 3.89
CA CYS A 110 -5.77 16.65 5.13
C CYS A 110 -5.95 15.13 5.14
N GLU A 111 -6.25 14.53 3.97
CA GLU A 111 -6.37 13.08 3.82
C GLU A 111 -5.05 12.36 4.12
N THR A 112 -3.91 12.92 3.69
CA THR A 112 -2.58 12.38 4.00
C THR A 112 -2.32 12.38 5.51
N LEU A 113 -2.71 13.46 6.19
CA LEU A 113 -2.56 13.57 7.64
C LEU A 113 -3.51 12.63 8.38
N TYR A 114 -4.76 12.48 7.92
CA TYR A 114 -5.68 11.47 8.45
C TYR A 114 -5.16 10.06 8.26
N GLN A 115 -4.66 9.71 7.06
CA GLN A 115 -4.05 8.41 6.81
C GLN A 115 -2.86 8.17 7.73
N ALA A 116 -2.05 9.18 8.02
CA ALA A 116 -0.95 9.07 8.97
C ALA A 116 -1.41 8.84 10.41
N LEU A 117 -2.51 9.47 10.81
CA LEU A 117 -3.12 9.31 12.13
C LEU A 117 -3.81 7.95 12.29
N TYR A 118 -4.50 7.45 11.26
CA TYR A 118 -5.25 6.19 11.30
C TYR A 118 -4.37 4.96 11.00
N VAL A 119 -3.35 5.08 10.13
CA VAL A 119 -2.46 3.99 9.73
C VAL A 119 -1.21 3.97 10.63
N GLN A 120 -1.41 3.89 11.94
CA GLN A 120 -0.36 3.72 12.96
C GLN A 120 0.61 2.53 12.71
N ALA A 121 0.37 1.70 11.69
CA ALA A 121 1.22 0.57 11.29
C ALA A 121 2.38 0.91 10.32
N ARG A 122 2.59 2.19 9.93
CA ARG A 122 3.73 2.59 9.07
C ARG A 122 4.67 3.65 9.69
N GLY A 123 4.82 3.61 11.01
CA GLY A 123 6.06 4.01 11.71
C GLY A 123 6.40 5.51 11.77
N GLY A 124 5.56 6.36 12.37
CA GLY A 124 5.98 7.75 12.56
C GLY A 124 5.28 8.60 13.62
N LEU A 125 3.94 8.54 13.76
CA LEU A 125 3.23 9.37 14.74
C LEU A 125 2.89 8.56 16.00
N ARG A 126 3.29 9.08 17.17
CA ARG A 126 3.12 8.40 18.47
C ARG A 126 1.64 8.23 18.83
N ARG A 127 1.38 7.17 19.61
CA ARG A 127 0.07 6.64 20.04
C ARG A 127 -0.82 7.63 20.81
N GLU A 128 -0.27 8.77 21.22
CA GLU A 128 -0.93 9.75 22.10
C GLU A 128 -1.89 10.70 21.36
N VAL A 129 -1.77 10.81 20.03
CA VAL A 129 -2.59 11.75 19.23
C VAL A 129 -4.04 11.28 19.05
N ALA A 130 -4.30 9.97 19.12
CA ALA A 130 -5.66 9.43 18.99
C ALA A 130 -6.63 9.93 20.08
N GLY A 131 -6.10 10.31 21.25
CA GLY A 131 -6.87 10.89 22.35
C GLY A 131 -7.23 12.37 22.17
N TRP A 132 -6.64 13.07 21.19
CA TRP A 132 -6.85 14.51 20.96
C TRP A 132 -7.83 14.79 19.81
N LEU A 133 -8.25 13.75 19.09
CA LEU A 133 -9.33 13.87 18.12
C LEU A 133 -10.66 14.07 18.85
N ARG A 134 -11.39 15.14 18.49
CA ARG A 134 -12.73 15.48 19.01
C ARG A 134 -13.78 14.36 18.83
N SER A 135 -13.43 13.28 18.14
CA SER A 135 -14.26 12.07 18.00
C SER A 135 -13.35 10.86 18.01
N GLY A 136 -13.43 10.03 19.06
CA GLY A 136 -12.68 8.77 19.22
C GLY A 136 -13.14 7.65 18.27
N ARG A 137 -13.56 7.99 17.05
CA ARG A 137 -14.08 7.02 16.08
C ARG A 137 -12.91 6.35 15.36
N VAL A 138 -12.91 5.03 15.42
CA VAL A 138 -11.93 4.15 14.77
C VAL A 138 -12.14 4.07 13.25
N GLN A 139 -13.34 4.39 12.76
CA GLN A 139 -13.62 4.46 11.32
C GLN A 139 -14.30 5.76 10.90
N ARG A 140 -13.94 6.20 9.70
CA ARG A 140 -14.49 7.37 9.00
C ARG A 140 -15.90 7.07 8.47
N ARG A 141 -16.78 8.07 8.49
CA ARG A 141 -18.01 8.05 7.68
C ARG A 141 -17.63 8.21 6.19
N PRO A 142 -18.08 7.32 5.30
CA PRO A 142 -17.97 7.59 3.87
C PRO A 142 -18.69 8.90 3.58
N THR A 143 -17.95 9.92 3.14
CA THR A 143 -18.54 11.14 2.59
C THR A 143 -19.25 10.75 1.31
N CYS A 144 -20.52 11.12 1.20
CA CYS A 144 -21.34 10.89 0.02
C CYS A 144 -20.54 11.24 -1.24
N GLY A 145 -20.34 10.23 -2.10
CA GLY A 145 -19.93 10.47 -3.46
C GLY A 145 -20.93 11.45 -4.07
N ARG A 146 -20.39 12.46 -4.75
CA ARG A 146 -21.11 13.40 -5.61
C ARG A 146 -22.27 12.67 -6.31
N ILE A 147 -23.50 13.11 -6.05
CA ILE A 147 -24.70 12.57 -6.67
C ILE A 147 -24.55 12.79 -8.18
N SER A 148 -24.18 11.74 -8.92
CA SER A 148 -24.37 11.70 -10.36
C SER A 148 -25.84 11.46 -10.62
N GLY A 149 -26.60 12.54 -10.79
CA GLY A 149 -28.02 12.49 -11.11
C GLY A 149 -28.37 13.69 -11.98
N GLY A 150 -28.41 13.46 -13.29
CA GLY A 150 -28.75 14.48 -14.27
C GLY A 150 -30.15 15.05 -14.03
N ARG A 151 -30.26 16.37 -14.20
CA ARG A 151 -31.49 17.06 -14.57
C ARG A 151 -31.12 18.23 -15.46
N GLY A 152 -31.72 18.24 -16.66
CA GLY A 152 -31.49 19.22 -17.70
C GLY A 152 -31.87 20.63 -17.27
N TRP A 153 -31.19 21.60 -17.88
CA TRP A 153 -31.59 23.00 -17.85
C TRP A 153 -32.67 23.20 -18.93
N PRO A 154 -33.79 23.90 -18.66
CA PRO A 154 -34.75 24.23 -19.70
C PRO A 154 -34.20 25.34 -20.61
N PRO A 155 -34.57 25.38 -21.90
CA PRO A 155 -34.11 26.39 -22.83
C PRO A 155 -34.72 27.76 -22.48
N ARG A 156 -33.90 28.80 -22.59
CA ARG A 156 -34.35 30.19 -22.60
C ARG A 156 -34.54 30.60 -24.06
N TRP A 157 -35.72 31.15 -24.36
CA TRP A 157 -36.06 31.78 -25.63
C TRP A 157 -35.13 32.97 -25.92
#